data_AF-A0A4R1LB18-F1
#
_entry.id   AF-A0A4R1LB18-F1
#
_cell.length_a   1.000
_cell.length_b   1.000
_cell.length_c   1.000
_cell.angle_alpha   90.00
_cell.angle_beta   90.00
_cell.angle_gamma   90.00
#
_symmetry.space_group_name_H-M   'P 1'
#
loop_
_entity.id
_entity.type
_entity.pdbx_description
1 polymer ?
#
loop_
_entity_poly.entity_id
_entity_poly.type
_entity_poly.pdbx_seq_one_letter_code
_entity_poly.pdbx_strand_id
1 'polypeptide(L)'
;MFDFEKQFSQEKTVRIVATQGQERTQQEIQRDIYDSHRHRVFSLAFYMTAHEMQAESILTETFTDAFSAASEPNAELIDASLMNRLRKHFPLNAHEDSAQATPEANLSGQGVRRTDLEEALQDLPPCERLVFLLHDVEGYAPDAISKLLGEDVKAVGRIMISARIRLRNALASAANRRRAA
;
A
#
# COMPACT_ATOMS: atom_id res chain seq x y z
N MET A 1 46.17 1.13 -69.59
CA MET A 1 47.07 0.94 -68.44
C MET A 1 46.32 1.49 -67.22
N PHE A 2 45.84 0.56 -66.39
CA PHE A 2 45.17 0.69 -65.09
C PHE A 2 43.73 1.26 -65.03
N ASP A 3 42.79 0.31 -64.92
CA ASP A 3 41.37 0.42 -64.55
C ASP A 3 41.19 0.93 -63.11
N PHE A 4 40.30 1.91 -62.92
CA PHE A 4 39.93 2.48 -61.63
C PHE A 4 38.46 2.19 -61.23
N GLU A 5 37.80 1.23 -61.90
CA GLU A 5 36.36 0.94 -61.73
C GLU A 5 36.02 -0.20 -60.74
N LYS A 6 36.95 -0.63 -59.88
CA LYS A 6 36.64 -1.68 -58.89
C LYS A 6 37.23 -1.39 -57.53
N GLN A 7 36.59 -0.53 -56.71
CA GLN A 7 36.78 -0.68 -55.26
C GLN A 7 35.79 -0.03 -54.27
N PHE A 8 34.72 0.66 -54.67
CA PHE A 8 33.80 1.25 -53.68
C PHE A 8 32.33 0.83 -53.82
N SER A 9 32.11 -0.41 -54.27
CA SER A 9 30.83 -1.08 -54.05
C SER A 9 30.81 -1.75 -52.68
N GLN A 10 30.70 -0.94 -51.63
CA GLN A 10 30.20 -1.40 -50.33
C GLN A 10 29.30 -0.30 -49.76
N GLU A 11 28.07 -0.21 -50.28
CA GLU A 11 26.95 0.28 -49.47
C GLU A 11 26.84 -0.67 -48.28
N LYS A 12 27.50 -0.30 -47.18
CA LYS A 12 27.42 -0.98 -45.91
C LYS A 12 26.04 -0.66 -45.36
N THR A 13 25.04 -1.44 -45.75
CA THR A 13 23.69 -1.38 -45.17
C THR A 13 23.86 -1.57 -43.67
N VAL A 14 23.68 -0.49 -42.91
CA VAL A 14 23.66 -0.54 -41.45
C VAL A 14 22.43 -1.38 -41.09
N ARG A 15 22.65 -2.66 -40.83
CA ARG A 15 21.66 -3.50 -40.16
C ARG A 15 21.54 -2.95 -38.74
N ILE A 16 20.55 -2.09 -38.54
CA ILE A 16 20.03 -1.81 -37.20
C ILE A 16 19.49 -3.15 -36.72
N VAL A 17 20.33 -3.88 -35.97
CA VAL A 17 19.88 -5.03 -35.21
C VAL A 17 18.99 -4.44 -34.13
N ALA A 18 17.69 -4.39 -34.41
CA ALA A 18 16.69 -4.21 -33.38
C ALA A 18 16.94 -5.30 -32.35
N THR A 19 17.49 -4.92 -31.20
CA THR A 19 17.55 -5.78 -30.03
C THR A 19 16.11 -6.12 -29.71
N GLN A 20 15.67 -7.31 -30.15
CA GLN A 20 14.42 -7.90 -29.70
C GLN A 20 14.53 -8.00 -28.18
N GLY A 21 13.85 -7.11 -27.46
CA GLY A 21 13.60 -7.33 -26.04
C GLY A 21 12.97 -8.70 -25.94
N GLN A 22 13.58 -9.60 -25.16
CA GLN A 22 13.08 -10.96 -25.01
C GLN A 22 11.59 -10.89 -24.63
N GLU A 23 10.74 -11.60 -25.37
CA GLU A 23 9.34 -11.79 -25.02
C GLU A 23 9.31 -12.44 -23.63
N ARG A 24 8.87 -11.68 -22.62
CA ARG A 24 8.73 -12.21 -21.26
C ARG A 24 7.59 -13.21 -21.25
N THR A 25 7.79 -14.32 -20.57
CA THR A 25 6.72 -15.30 -20.38
C THR A 25 5.64 -14.73 -19.45
N GLN A 26 4.39 -15.16 -19.60
CA GLN A 26 3.31 -14.72 -18.70
C GLN A 26 3.64 -14.97 -17.22
N GLN A 27 4.34 -16.07 -16.92
CA GLN A 27 4.75 -16.40 -15.55
C GLN A 27 5.75 -15.38 -14.98
N GLU A 28 6.68 -14.90 -15.79
CA GLU A 28 7.64 -13.87 -15.37
C GLU A 28 6.93 -12.54 -15.11
N ILE A 29 5.99 -12.15 -15.97
CA ILE A 29 5.21 -10.92 -15.79
C ILE A 29 4.38 -11.01 -14.49
N GLN A 30 3.70 -12.13 -14.25
CA GLN A 30 2.92 -12.32 -13.03
C GLN A 30 3.80 -12.30 -11.78
N ARG A 31 4.99 -12.90 -11.84
CA ARG A 31 5.96 -12.84 -10.73
C ARG A 31 6.41 -11.40 -10.48
N ASP A 32 6.77 -10.65 -11.52
CA ASP A 32 7.19 -9.25 -11.39
C ASP A 32 6.07 -8.39 -10.75
N ILE A 33 4.81 -8.59 -11.17
CA ILE A 33 3.65 -7.90 -10.59
C ILE A 33 3.49 -8.27 -9.10
N TYR A 34 3.56 -9.56 -8.77
CA TYR A 34 3.45 -10.04 -7.41
C TYR A 34 4.57 -9.47 -6.52
N ASP A 35 5.82 -9.59 -6.94
CA ASP A 35 6.98 -9.13 -6.17
C ASP A 35 6.96 -7.60 -5.97
N SER A 36 6.45 -6.85 -6.94
CA SER A 36 6.32 -5.39 -6.85
C SER A 36 5.27 -4.93 -5.83
N HIS A 37 4.25 -5.74 -5.54
CA HIS A 37 3.12 -5.34 -4.68
C HIS A 37 3.02 -6.13 -3.37
N ARG A 38 3.66 -7.31 -3.26
CA ARG A 38 3.51 -8.23 -2.11
C ARG A 38 3.82 -7.58 -0.78
N HIS A 39 4.84 -6.72 -0.72
CA HIS A 39 5.28 -6.12 0.54
C HIS A 39 4.23 -5.15 1.08
N ARG A 40 3.67 -4.30 0.21
CA ARG A 40 2.59 -3.37 0.58
C ARG A 40 1.34 -4.13 1.01
N VAL A 41 0.90 -5.08 0.19
CA VAL A 41 -0.33 -5.86 0.47
C VAL A 41 -0.21 -6.61 1.79
N PHE A 42 0.93 -7.27 2.02
CA PHE A 42 1.20 -7.95 3.29
C PHE A 42 1.27 -6.98 4.46
N SER A 43 1.96 -5.84 4.32
CA SER A 43 2.09 -4.85 5.40
C SER A 43 0.74 -4.28 5.81
N LEU A 44 -0.10 -3.92 4.84
CA LEU A 44 -1.48 -3.48 5.10
C LEU A 44 -2.27 -4.57 5.82
N ALA A 45 -2.24 -5.81 5.33
CA ALA A 45 -2.95 -6.92 5.97
C ALA A 45 -2.44 -7.22 7.39
N PHE A 46 -1.13 -7.12 7.61
CA PHE A 46 -0.50 -7.34 8.91
C PHE A 46 -0.88 -6.26 9.91
N TYR A 47 -0.76 -4.98 9.56
CA TYR A 47 -1.14 -3.90 10.47
C TYR A 47 -2.66 -3.84 10.68
N MET A 48 -3.47 -4.36 9.75
CA MET A 48 -4.91 -4.49 9.96
C MET A 48 -5.26 -5.63 10.92
N THR A 49 -4.59 -6.78 10.83
CA THR A 49 -4.98 -8.00 11.58
C THR A 49 -4.17 -8.28 12.84
N ALA A 50 -2.97 -7.71 12.98
CA ALA A 50 -1.96 -8.06 13.99
C ALA A 50 -1.59 -9.56 14.04
N HIS A 51 -1.92 -10.32 13.00
CA HIS A 51 -1.77 -11.78 12.96
C HIS A 51 -1.15 -12.21 11.64
N GLU A 52 0.08 -12.71 11.71
CA GLU A 52 0.87 -13.12 10.53
C GLU A 52 0.13 -14.15 9.66
N MET A 53 -0.46 -15.19 10.25
CA MET A 53 -1.20 -16.20 9.49
C MET A 53 -2.42 -15.62 8.75
N GLN A 54 -3.14 -14.66 9.37
CA GLN A 54 -4.28 -14.03 8.71
C GLN A 54 -3.82 -13.07 7.62
N ALA A 55 -2.73 -12.32 7.86
CA ALA A 55 -2.14 -11.43 6.87
C ALA A 55 -1.67 -12.19 5.62
N GLU A 56 -1.05 -13.35 5.80
CA GLU A 56 -0.61 -14.22 4.70
C GLU A 56 -1.79 -14.81 3.92
N SER A 57 -2.89 -15.17 4.60
CA SER A 57 -4.13 -15.61 3.94
C SER A 57 -4.70 -14.48 3.08
N ILE A 58 -4.83 -13.28 3.64
CA ILE A 58 -5.35 -12.10 2.92
C ILE A 58 -4.45 -11.77 1.72
N LEU A 59 -3.12 -11.82 1.87
CA LEU A 59 -2.16 -11.63 0.78
C LEU A 59 -2.42 -12.62 -0.36
N THR A 60 -2.44 -13.92 -0.03
CA THR A 60 -2.61 -14.99 -1.01
C THR A 60 -3.94 -14.87 -1.73
N GLU A 61 -5.02 -14.66 -0.99
CA GLU A 61 -6.36 -14.51 -1.52
C GLU A 61 -6.50 -13.26 -2.40
N THR A 62 -5.86 -12.15 -2.03
CA THR A 62 -5.84 -10.90 -2.82
C THR A 62 -5.26 -11.13 -4.21
N PHE A 63 -4.08 -11.76 -4.29
CA PHE A 63 -3.45 -12.03 -5.57
C PHE A 63 -4.16 -13.12 -6.36
N THR A 64 -4.73 -14.12 -5.69
CA THR A 64 -5.55 -15.15 -6.34
C THR A 64 -6.76 -14.50 -7.03
N ASP A 65 -7.46 -13.59 -6.35
CA ASP A 65 -8.59 -12.85 -6.93
C ASP A 65 -8.14 -11.96 -8.09
N ALA A 66 -7.06 -11.21 -7.92
CA ALA A 66 -6.54 -10.29 -8.93
C ALA A 66 -6.11 -11.03 -10.22
N PHE A 67 -5.34 -12.12 -10.10
CA PHE A 67 -4.89 -12.91 -11.25
C PHE A 67 -6.01 -13.75 -11.88
N SER A 68 -7.06 -14.08 -11.11
CA SER A 68 -8.26 -14.71 -11.67
C SER A 68 -9.08 -13.73 -12.51
N ALA A 69 -9.07 -12.44 -12.15
CA ALA A 69 -9.79 -11.39 -12.86
C ALA A 69 -9.04 -10.87 -14.11
N ALA A 70 -7.71 -10.80 -14.06
CA ALA A 70 -6.88 -10.38 -15.19
C ALA A 70 -5.54 -11.11 -15.18
N SER A 71 -5.02 -11.50 -16.36
CA SER A 71 -3.70 -12.15 -16.46
C SER A 71 -2.56 -11.26 -15.98
N GLU A 72 -2.70 -9.95 -16.16
CA GLU A 72 -1.76 -8.90 -15.77
C GLU A 72 -2.53 -7.80 -15.01
N PRO A 73 -2.86 -8.03 -13.72
CA PRO A 73 -3.64 -7.09 -12.93
C PRO A 73 -2.83 -5.82 -12.67
N ASN A 74 -3.47 -4.67 -12.83
CA ASN A 74 -2.88 -3.39 -12.46
C ASN A 74 -3.00 -3.14 -10.93
N ALA A 75 -2.35 -2.08 -10.45
CA ALA A 75 -2.37 -1.73 -9.03
C ALA A 75 -3.80 -1.47 -8.49
N GLU A 76 -4.67 -0.86 -9.29
CA GLU A 76 -6.06 -0.57 -8.90
C GLU A 76 -6.86 -1.86 -8.65
N LEU A 77 -6.67 -2.88 -9.48
CA LEU A 77 -7.33 -4.17 -9.32
C LEU A 77 -6.80 -4.94 -8.12
N ILE A 78 -5.49 -4.88 -7.85
CA ILE A 78 -4.89 -5.46 -6.63
C ILE A 78 -5.46 -4.78 -5.39
N ASP A 79 -5.53 -3.45 -5.40
CA ASP A 79 -6.07 -2.68 -4.26
C ASP A 79 -7.56 -2.97 -4.06
N ALA A 80 -8.35 -3.06 -5.13
CA ALA A 80 -9.76 -3.45 -5.05
C ALA A 80 -9.94 -4.87 -4.46
N SER A 81 -9.12 -5.84 -4.88
CA SER A 81 -9.11 -7.20 -4.32
C SER A 81 -8.75 -7.20 -2.83
N LEU A 82 -7.71 -6.44 -2.44
CA LEU A 82 -7.31 -6.30 -1.04
C LEU A 82 -8.44 -5.70 -0.19
N MET A 83 -9.04 -4.61 -0.67
CA MET A 83 -10.16 -3.96 0.01
C MET A 83 -11.36 -4.90 0.19
N ASN A 84 -11.67 -5.71 -0.82
CA ASN A 84 -12.73 -6.71 -0.73
C ASN A 84 -12.43 -7.78 0.32
N ARG A 85 -11.16 -8.19 0.46
CA ARG A 85 -10.74 -9.11 1.53
C ARG A 85 -10.85 -8.45 2.90
N LEU A 86 -10.30 -7.24 3.07
CA LEU A 86 -10.35 -6.51 4.34
C LEU A 86 -11.79 -6.23 4.80
N ARG A 87 -12.71 -5.87 3.89
CA ARG A 87 -14.15 -5.68 4.23
C ARG A 87 -14.84 -6.92 4.78
N LYS A 88 -14.35 -8.13 4.51
CA LYS A 88 -14.89 -9.37 5.10
C LYS A 88 -14.49 -9.56 6.55
N HIS A 89 -13.36 -8.98 6.95
CA HIS A 89 -12.81 -9.10 8.31
C HIS A 89 -13.10 -7.87 9.18
N PHE A 90 -13.29 -6.70 8.56
CA PHE A 90 -13.42 -5.43 9.26
C PHE A 90 -14.62 -4.61 8.75
N PRO A 91 -15.37 -3.95 9.65
CA PRO A 91 -16.45 -3.05 9.27
C PRO A 91 -15.90 -1.70 8.80
N LEU A 92 -15.31 -1.65 7.59
CA LEU A 92 -14.65 -0.45 7.05
C LEU A 92 -15.62 0.69 6.69
N ASN A 93 -16.93 0.43 6.70
CA ASN A 93 -17.96 1.44 6.45
C ASN A 93 -18.56 2.00 7.75
N ALA A 94 -18.14 1.50 8.92
CA ALA A 94 -18.60 2.02 10.20
C ALA A 94 -17.80 3.28 10.52
N HIS A 95 -18.49 4.42 10.51
CA HIS A 95 -17.92 5.71 10.92
C HIS A 95 -18.12 5.91 12.41
N GLU A 96 -17.02 6.01 13.13
CA GLU A 96 -17.02 6.41 14.54
C GLU A 96 -17.22 7.93 14.67
N ASP A 97 -17.63 8.36 15.86
CA ASP A 97 -17.66 9.79 16.19
C ASP A 97 -16.27 10.42 15.99
N SER A 98 -16.24 11.68 15.57
CA SER A 98 -14.98 12.39 15.32
C SER A 98 -14.13 12.46 16.60
N ALA A 99 -12.86 12.09 16.49
CA ALA A 99 -11.96 12.13 17.63
C ALA A 99 -11.78 13.54 18.21
N GLN A 100 -11.74 13.62 19.53
CA GLN A 100 -11.48 14.86 20.25
C GLN A 100 -10.02 14.91 20.70
N ALA A 101 -9.38 16.07 20.48
CA ALA A 101 -8.03 16.30 20.96
C ALA A 101 -8.04 16.48 22.48
N THR A 102 -7.22 15.70 23.20
CA THR A 102 -7.04 15.89 24.63
C THR A 102 -5.84 16.83 24.90
N PRO A 103 -5.96 17.79 25.84
CA PRO A 103 -4.88 18.71 26.17
C PRO A 103 -3.61 18.02 26.69
N GLU A 104 -3.76 16.82 27.26
CA GLU A 104 -2.67 16.03 27.86
C GLU A 104 -1.87 15.22 26.82
N ALA A 105 -2.27 15.22 25.55
CA ALA A 105 -1.59 14.51 24.46
C ALA A 105 -0.32 15.23 23.95
N ASN A 106 0.58 15.58 24.87
CA ASN A 106 1.88 16.18 24.57
C ASN A 106 2.96 15.09 24.49
N LEU A 107 3.46 14.83 23.29
CA LEU A 107 4.56 13.88 23.02
C LEU A 107 5.95 14.51 23.15
N SER A 108 6.06 15.73 23.68
CA SER A 108 7.28 16.55 23.65
C SER A 108 8.45 15.86 24.36
N GLY A 109 9.49 15.49 23.59
CA GLY A 109 10.77 15.00 24.13
C GLY A 109 10.84 13.50 24.41
N GLN A 110 9.87 12.69 23.96
CA GLN A 110 9.85 11.25 24.21
C GLN A 110 10.05 10.43 22.93
N GLY A 111 10.92 9.43 23.00
CA GLY A 111 11.05 8.42 21.95
C GLY A 111 9.82 7.52 21.93
N VAL A 112 9.10 7.51 20.82
CA VAL A 112 8.02 6.55 20.56
C VAL A 112 8.66 5.18 20.29
N ARG A 113 8.34 4.17 21.09
CA ARG A 113 8.80 2.81 20.80
C ARG A 113 7.96 2.24 19.68
N ARG A 114 8.57 1.39 18.85
CA ARG A 114 7.87 0.66 17.79
C ARG A 114 6.67 -0.13 18.33
N THR A 115 6.84 -0.78 19.49
CA THR A 115 5.77 -1.54 20.14
C THR A 115 4.59 -0.65 20.55
N ASP A 116 4.84 0.56 21.05
CA ASP A 116 3.76 1.49 21.42
C ASP A 116 2.96 1.92 20.18
N LEU A 117 3.65 2.10 19.04
CA LEU A 117 3.00 2.46 17.78
C LEU A 117 2.15 1.31 17.22
N GLU A 118 2.68 0.09 17.26
CA GLU A 118 1.96 -1.11 16.82
C GLU A 118 0.71 -1.33 17.67
N GLU A 119 0.82 -1.23 19.00
CA GLU A 119 -0.32 -1.29 19.92
C GLU A 119 -1.32 -0.16 19.67
N ALA A 120 -0.85 1.09 19.56
CA ALA A 120 -1.72 2.24 19.34
C ALA A 120 -2.47 2.15 18.00
N LEU A 121 -1.85 1.60 16.95
CA LEU A 121 -2.54 1.31 15.68
C LEU A 121 -3.64 0.27 15.88
N GLN A 122 -3.43 -0.75 16.71
CA GLN A 122 -4.47 -1.75 17.02
C GLN A 122 -5.63 -1.20 17.85
N ASP A 123 -5.43 -0.10 18.58
CA ASP A 123 -6.50 0.58 19.32
C ASP A 123 -7.35 1.49 18.41
N LEU A 124 -6.89 1.83 17.20
CA LEU A 124 -7.67 2.63 16.26
C LEU A 124 -8.88 1.85 15.73
N PRO A 125 -10.01 2.54 15.48
CA PRO A 125 -11.10 1.99 14.69
C PRO A 125 -10.59 1.47 13.33
N PRO A 126 -11.11 0.35 12.81
CA PRO A 126 -10.56 -0.28 11.61
C PRO A 126 -10.49 0.63 10.38
N CYS A 127 -11.50 1.47 10.17
CA CYS A 127 -11.51 2.41 9.04
C CYS A 127 -10.44 3.51 9.21
N GLU A 128 -10.33 4.10 10.41
CA GLU A 128 -9.29 5.10 10.72
C GLU A 128 -7.88 4.52 10.57
N ARG A 129 -7.67 3.29 11.05
CA ARG A 129 -6.41 2.57 10.92
C ARG A 129 -6.04 2.35 9.46
N LEU A 130 -6.98 1.88 8.64
CA LEU A 130 -6.74 1.64 7.23
C LEU A 130 -6.41 2.93 6.48
N VAL A 131 -7.16 4.01 6.73
CA VAL A 131 -6.91 5.31 6.13
C VAL A 131 -5.54 5.86 6.52
N PHE A 132 -5.15 5.72 7.79
CA PHE A 132 -3.81 6.11 8.24
C PHE A 132 -2.72 5.30 7.52
N LEU A 133 -2.86 3.98 7.40
CA LEU A 133 -1.89 3.15 6.71
C LEU A 133 -1.79 3.52 5.22
N LEU A 134 -2.92 3.71 4.53
CA LEU A 134 -2.93 4.08 3.13
C LEU A 134 -2.33 5.47 2.89
N HIS A 135 -2.70 6.47 3.68
CA HIS A 135 -2.26 7.85 3.44
C HIS A 135 -0.89 8.15 4.06
N ASP A 136 -0.73 7.93 5.37
CA ASP A 136 0.43 8.38 6.12
C ASP A 136 1.63 7.42 6.00
N VAL A 137 1.39 6.15 5.66
CA VAL A 137 2.47 5.15 5.47
C VAL A 137 2.72 4.88 3.98
N GLU A 138 1.68 4.56 3.21
CA GLU A 138 1.82 4.21 1.78
C GLU A 138 1.75 5.41 0.83
N GLY A 139 1.35 6.59 1.32
CA GLY A 139 1.36 7.83 0.52
C GLY A 139 0.20 7.97 -0.48
N TYR A 140 -0.91 7.27 -0.29
CA TYR A 140 -2.08 7.37 -1.16
C TYR A 140 -2.71 8.75 -1.08
N ALA A 141 -3.10 9.29 -2.25
CA ALA A 141 -3.87 10.52 -2.31
C ALA A 141 -5.29 10.32 -1.74
N PRO A 142 -5.89 11.35 -1.10
CA PRO A 142 -7.25 11.27 -0.57
C PRO A 142 -8.31 10.84 -1.58
N ASP A 143 -8.16 11.26 -2.85
CA ASP A 143 -9.06 10.86 -3.94
C ASP A 143 -9.00 9.36 -4.25
N ALA A 144 -7.81 8.75 -4.17
CA ALA A 144 -7.64 7.32 -4.36
C ALA A 144 -8.28 6.53 -3.21
N ILE A 145 -8.08 6.99 -1.98
CA ILE A 145 -8.67 6.38 -0.78
C ILE A 145 -10.20 6.48 -0.81
N SER A 146 -10.73 7.64 -1.24
CA SER A 146 -12.17 7.86 -1.43
C SER A 146 -12.77 6.81 -2.38
N LYS A 147 -12.12 6.54 -3.51
CA LYS A 147 -12.55 5.49 -4.46
C LYS A 147 -12.49 4.09 -3.86
N LEU A 148 -11.43 3.77 -3.11
CA LEU A 148 -11.27 2.46 -2.48
C LEU A 148 -12.35 2.20 -1.41
N LEU A 149 -12.64 3.21 -0.59
CA LEU A 149 -13.63 3.11 0.48
C LEU A 149 -15.07 3.27 -0.03
N GLY A 150 -15.29 3.96 -1.15
CA GLY A 150 -16.63 4.33 -1.62
C GLY A 150 -17.22 5.51 -0.85
N GLU A 151 -16.36 6.39 -0.34
CA GLU A 151 -16.71 7.51 0.55
C GLU A 151 -16.36 8.85 -0.10
N ASP A 152 -16.97 9.94 0.36
CA ASP A 152 -16.65 11.29 -0.12
C ASP A 152 -15.23 11.72 0.33
N VAL A 153 -14.52 12.49 -0.51
CA VAL A 153 -13.16 12.98 -0.21
C VAL A 153 -13.13 13.81 1.10
N LYS A 154 -14.19 14.55 1.42
CA LYS A 154 -14.30 15.27 2.70
C LYS A 154 -14.49 14.33 3.88
N ALA A 155 -15.19 13.22 3.68
CA ALA A 155 -15.30 12.17 4.71
C ALA A 155 -13.93 11.55 4.99
N VAL A 156 -13.18 11.19 3.95
CA VAL A 156 -11.80 10.71 4.08
C VAL A 156 -10.93 11.72 4.83
N GLY A 157 -11.01 13.01 4.48
CA GLY A 157 -10.27 14.06 5.19
C GLY A 157 -10.59 14.13 6.69
N ARG A 158 -11.86 13.97 7.07
CA ARG A 158 -12.26 13.89 8.50
C ARG A 158 -11.70 12.64 9.18
N ILE A 159 -11.73 11.48 8.51
CA ILE A 159 -11.19 10.22 9.03
C ILE A 159 -9.68 10.34 9.25
N MET A 160 -8.94 10.93 8.31
CA MET A 160 -7.48 11.16 8.44
C MET A 160 -7.14 12.01 9.68
N ILE A 161 -7.88 13.10 9.90
CA ILE A 161 -7.70 13.95 11.08
C ILE A 161 -8.04 13.17 12.35
N SER A 162 -9.17 12.45 12.35
CA SER A 162 -9.60 11.62 13.48
C SER A 162 -8.54 10.58 13.85
N ALA A 163 -8.05 9.83 12.87
CA ALA A 163 -7.02 8.81 13.02
C ALA A 163 -5.75 9.35 13.67
N ARG A 164 -5.25 10.50 13.20
CA ARG A 164 -4.06 11.15 13.77
C ARG A 164 -4.28 11.62 15.20
N ILE A 165 -5.46 12.15 15.52
CA ILE A 165 -5.81 12.58 16.88
C ILE A 165 -5.86 11.36 17.81
N ARG A 166 -6.55 10.28 17.43
CA ARG A 166 -6.62 9.05 18.24
C ARG A 166 -5.24 8.44 18.45
N LEU A 167 -4.44 8.34 17.40
CA LEU A 167 -3.09 7.78 17.47
C LEU A 167 -2.22 8.58 18.43
N ARG A 168 -2.26 9.92 18.33
CA ARG A 168 -1.52 10.79 19.25
C ARG A 168 -1.98 10.62 20.69
N ASN A 169 -3.28 10.54 20.94
CA ASN A 169 -3.84 10.34 22.28
C ASN A 169 -3.41 8.97 22.86
N ALA A 170 -3.46 7.91 22.04
CA ALA A 170 -3.05 6.56 22.43
C ALA A 170 -1.55 6.51 22.80
N LEU A 171 -0.69 7.09 21.96
CA LEU A 171 0.75 7.18 22.20
C LEU A 171 1.09 7.99 23.46
N ALA A 172 0.41 9.12 23.68
CA ALA A 172 0.61 9.92 24.89
C ALA A 172 0.18 9.17 26.16
N SER A 173 -0.94 8.44 26.09
CA SER A 173 -1.40 7.59 27.19
C SER A 173 -0.39 6.47 27.50
N ALA A 174 0.11 5.77 26.48
CA ALA A 174 1.12 4.73 26.65
C ALA A 174 2.42 5.27 27.28
N ALA A 175 2.89 6.43 26.83
CA ALA A 175 4.08 7.06 27.38
C ALA A 175 3.88 7.52 28.84
N ASN A 176 2.70 8.05 29.18
CA ASN A 176 2.34 8.43 30.55
C ASN A 176 2.26 7.21 31.47
N ARG A 177 1.67 6.09 31.03
CA ARG A 177 1.63 4.83 31.80
C ARG A 177 3.03 4.34 32.15
N ARG A 178 3.95 4.40 31.20
CA ARG A 178 5.35 4.01 31.42
C ARG A 178 6.08 4.89 32.42
N ARG A 179 5.74 6.18 32.50
CA ARG A 179 6.32 7.09 33.49
C ARG A 179 5.85 6.76 34.92
N ALA A 180 4.64 6.23 35.06
CA ALA A 180 4.04 5.92 36.35
C ALA A 180 4.41 4.53 36.91
N ALA A 181 5.00 3.66 36.07
CA ALA A 181 5.49 2.32 36.43
C ALA A 181 6.98 2.37 36.82
#